data_AF-A0A847VNG2-F1
#
_entry.id   AF-A0A847VNG2-F1
#
_cell.length_a   1.000
_cell.length_b   1.000
_cell.length_c   1.000
_cell.angle_alpha   90.00
_cell.angle_beta   90.00
_cell.angle_gamma   90.00
#
_symmetry.space_group_name_H-M   'P 1'
#
loop_
_entity.id
_entity.type
_entity.pdbx_description
1 polymer ?
#
loop_
_entity_poly.entity_id
_entity_poly.type
_entity_poly.pdbx_seq_one_letter_code
_entity_poly.pdbx_strand_id
1 'polypeptide(L)' 'MSVWLLRLLGALLVLSAVALALSRAPDRSVESLVARWAPPPSDFVEVNGMVVHVRDQGPRGDPLPIVLI' A
#
# COMPACT_ATOMS: atom_id res chain seq x y z
N MET A 1 -6.54 22.49 -39.15
CA MET A 1 -5.77 22.14 -37.93
C MET A 1 -6.61 22.06 -36.65
N SER A 2 -7.53 22.99 -36.37
CA SER A 2 -8.25 23.06 -35.08
C SER A 2 -9.09 21.81 -34.71
N VAL A 3 -9.89 21.27 -35.64
CA VAL A 3 -10.80 20.14 -35.35
C VAL A 3 -10.04 18.85 -34.95
N TRP A 4 -8.87 18.61 -35.54
CA TRP A 4 -8.04 17.45 -35.20
C TRP A 4 -7.42 17.59 -33.81
N LEU A 5 -6.97 18.78 -33.44
CA LEU A 5 -6.46 19.05 -32.08
C LEU A 5 -7.55 18.87 -31.02
N LEU A 6 -8.76 19.38 -31.28
CA LEU A 6 -9.91 19.21 -30.38
C LEU A 6 -10.31 17.74 -30.22
N ARG A 7 -10.27 16.96 -31.31
CA ARG A 7 -10.52 15.51 -31.27
C ARG A 7 -9.47 14.76 -30.46
N LEU A 8 -8.19 15.09 -30.63
CA LEU A 8 -7.10 14.50 -29.85
C LEU A 8 -7.21 14.84 -28.37
N LEU A 9 -7.52 16.10 -28.04
CA LEU A 9 -7.73 16.52 -26.66
C LEU A 9 -8.94 15.81 -26.04
N GLY A 10 -10.05 15.71 -26.77
CA GLY A 10 -11.23 14.98 -26.31
C GLY A 10 -10.95 13.50 -26.09
N ALA A 11 -10.24 12.85 -27.01
CA ALA A 11 -9.82 11.46 -26.86
C ALA A 11 -8.92 11.27 -25.64
N LEU A 12 -7.94 12.16 -25.45
CA LEU A 12 -7.05 12.12 -24.29
C LEU A 12 -7.84 12.26 -22.98
N LEU A 13 -8.79 13.19 -22.90
CA LEU A 13 -9.64 13.37 -21.72
C LEU A 13 -10.47 12.12 -21.40
N VAL A 14 -11.07 11.49 -22.41
CA VAL A 14 -11.83 10.25 -22.24
C VAL A 14 -10.91 9.11 -21.76
N LEU A 15 -9.75 8.94 -22.38
CA LEU A 15 -8.78 7.92 -21.98
C LEU A 15 -8.27 8.15 -20.55
N SER A 16 -7.98 9.40 -20.18
CA SER A 16 -7.58 9.75 -18.81
C SER A 16 -8.68 9.48 -17.79
N ALA A 17 -9.94 9.80 -18.11
CA ALA A 17 -11.06 9.52 -17.22
C ALA A 17 -11.25 8.01 -17.00
N VAL A 18 -11.13 7.20 -18.06
CA VAL A 18 -11.17 5.74 -17.97
C VAL A 18 -10.01 5.20 -17.15
N ALA A 19 -8.78 5.69 -17.40
CA ALA A 19 -7.61 5.26 -16.65
C ALA A 19 -7.75 5.57 -15.15
N LEU A 20 -8.27 6.74 -14.79
CA LEU A 20 -8.53 7.10 -13.39
C LEU A 20 -9.60 6.22 -12.74
N ALA A 21 -10.66 5.88 -13.48
CA ALA A 21 -11.69 4.98 -12.98
C ALA A 21 -11.13 3.56 -12.71
N LEU A 22 -10.25 3.07 -13.59
CA LEU A 22 -9.62 1.75 -13.45
C LEU A 22 -8.50 1.71 -12.41
N SER A 23 -7.83 2.83 -12.12
CA SER A 23 -6.76 2.89 -11.11
C SER A 23 -7.28 2.98 -9.67
N ARG A 24 -8.57 3.26 -9.48
CA ARG A 24 -9.18 3.32 -8.16
C ARG A 24 -9.14 1.95 -7.48
N ALA A 25 -8.49 1.88 -6.33
CA ALA A 25 -8.62 0.75 -5.41
C ALA A 25 -9.71 1.07 -4.35
N PRO A 26 -10.55 0.09 -3.96
CA PRO A 26 -11.45 0.26 -2.83
C PRO A 26 -10.68 0.21 -1.52
N ASP A 27 -11.18 0.92 -0.51
CA ASP A 27 -10.68 0.81 0.85
C ASP A 27 -10.89 -0.61 1.39
N ARG A 28 -9.91 -1.12 2.12
CA ARG A 28 -9.89 -2.45 2.71
C ARG A 28 -9.52 -2.32 4.18
N SER A 29 -10.12 -3.14 5.03
CA SER A 29 -9.68 -3.20 6.43
C SER A 29 -8.28 -3.80 6.51
N VAL A 30 -7.49 -3.39 7.49
CA VAL A 30 -6.11 -3.85 7.67
C VAL A 30 -6.08 -5.37 7.89
N GLU A 31 -7.01 -5.90 8.66
CA GLU A 31 -7.12 -7.32 9.00
C GLU A 31 -7.28 -8.19 7.76
N SER A 32 -8.03 -7.69 6.76
CA SER A 32 -8.22 -8.41 5.48
C SER A 32 -6.93 -8.50 4.65
N LEU A 33 -5.97 -7.61 4.91
CA LEU A 33 -4.70 -7.51 4.19
C LEU A 33 -3.58 -8.31 4.86
N VAL A 34 -3.67 -8.56 6.18
CA VAL A 34 -2.64 -9.25 6.98
C VAL A 34 -2.22 -10.57 6.36
N ALA A 35 -3.19 -11.42 5.98
CA ALA A 35 -2.90 -12.75 5.43
C ALA A 35 -2.04 -12.71 4.16
N ARG A 36 -2.18 -11.65 3.33
CA ARG A 36 -1.42 -11.50 2.09
C ARG A 36 -0.09 -10.77 2.30
N TRP A 37 -0.08 -9.78 3.17
CA TRP A 37 1.00 -8.77 3.23
C TRP A 37 1.87 -8.85 4.48
N ALA A 38 1.43 -9.54 5.53
CA ALA A 38 2.17 -9.71 6.77
C ALA A 38 2.34 -11.20 7.12
N PRO A 39 2.94 -12.03 6.23
CA PRO A 39 3.28 -13.40 6.59
C PRO A 39 4.39 -13.42 7.67
N PRO A 40 4.59 -14.56 8.36
CA PRO A 40 5.71 -14.74 9.28
C PRO A 40 7.06 -14.32 8.68
N PRO A 41 7.99 -13.75 9.47
CA PRO A 41 7.91 -13.46 10.91
C PRO A 41 7.28 -12.08 11.23
N SER A 42 6.13 -11.75 10.65
CA SER A 42 5.36 -10.57 11.06
C SER A 42 4.49 -10.87 12.28
N ASP A 43 4.48 -9.94 13.23
CA ASP A 43 3.59 -9.96 14.39
C ASP A 43 2.95 -8.57 14.60
N PHE A 44 1.81 -8.56 15.30
CA PHE A 44 1.09 -7.34 15.66
C PHE A 44 0.94 -7.28 17.18
N VAL A 45 1.50 -6.23 17.79
CA VAL A 45 1.53 -6.07 19.25
C VAL A 45 0.82 -4.79 19.66
N GLU A 46 0.12 -4.82 20.79
CA GLU A 46 -0.53 -3.65 21.35
C GLU A 46 0.46 -2.86 22.21
N VAL A 47 0.63 -1.57 21.92
CA VAL A 47 1.49 -0.65 22.66
C VAL A 47 0.72 0.64 22.89
N ASN A 48 0.43 0.97 24.16
CA ASN A 48 -0.30 2.20 24.54
C ASN A 48 -1.61 2.41 23.75
N GLY A 49 -2.38 1.33 23.51
CA GLY A 49 -3.64 1.38 22.76
C GLY A 49 -3.48 1.47 21.24
N MET A 50 -2.27 1.34 20.71
CA MET A 50 -1.98 1.25 19.27
C MET A 50 -1.54 -0.15 18.89
N VAL A 51 -2.04 -0.67 17.77
CA VAL A 51 -1.56 -1.92 17.18
C VAL A 51 -0.35 -1.61 16.29
N VAL A 52 0.82 -2.14 16.67
CA VAL A 52 2.09 -1.94 15.97
C VAL A 52 2.48 -3.21 15.22
N HIS A 53 2.78 -3.09 13.93
CA HIS A 53 3.38 -4.16 13.13
C HIS A 53 4.87 -4.24 13.41
N VAL A 54 5.34 -5.41 13.81
CA VAL A 54 6.75 -5.71 14.09
C VAL A 54 7.19 -6.95 13.32
N ARG A 55 8.48 -7.03 13.01
CA ARG A 55 9.11 -8.22 12.45
C ARG A 55 10.32 -8.59 13.28
N ASP A 56 10.26 -9.70 14.00
CA ASP A 56 11.39 -10.21 14.76
C ASP A 56 12.38 -10.90 13.81
N GLN A 57 13.51 -10.24 13.57
CA GLN A 57 14.57 -10.72 12.70
C GLN A 57 15.94 -10.39 13.29
N GLY A 58 16.89 -11.32 13.15
CA GLY A 58 18.26 -11.17 13.60
C GLY A 58 18.72 -12.32 14.50
N PRO A 59 19.97 -12.28 14.99
CA PRO A 59 20.48 -13.30 15.89
C PRO A 59 19.78 -13.22 17.26
N ARG A 60 19.04 -14.27 17.63
CA ARG A 60 18.31 -14.32 18.92
C ARG A 60 19.19 -14.21 20.17
N GLY A 61 20.50 -14.49 20.03
CA GLY A 61 21.47 -14.43 21.11
C GLY A 61 22.32 -13.16 21.13
N ASP A 62 22.02 -12.17 20.28
CA ASP A 62 22.76 -10.92 20.28
C ASP A 62 22.53 -10.16 21.60
N PRO A 63 23.57 -9.86 22.39
CA PRO A 63 23.42 -9.11 23.64
C PRO A 63 23.00 -7.64 23.42
N LEU A 64 23.06 -7.14 22.18
CA LEU A 64 22.71 -5.77 21.83
C LEU A 64 21.53 -5.76 20.83
N PRO A 65 20.28 -5.85 21.32
CA PRO A 65 19.11 -5.80 20.44
C PRO A 65 19.02 -4.46 19.71
N ILE A 66 18.67 -4.50 18.43
CA ILE A 66 18.51 -3.33 17.56
C ILE A 66 17.04 -3.18 17.20
N VAL A 67 16.51 -1.97 17.31
CA VAL A 67 15.19 -1.59 16.81
C VAL A 67 15.36 -0.65 15.62
N LEU A 68 14.78 -1.01 14.48
CA LEU A 68 14.73 -0.18 13.27
C LEU A 68 13.37 0.53 13.21
N ILE A 69 13.37 1.84 13.01
CA ILE A 69 12.18 2.72 12.97
C ILE A 69 12.12 3.43 11.62
#